data_AF-A0A183LZ08-F1
#
_entry.id   AF-A0A183LZ08-F1
#
_cell.length_a   1.000
_cell.length_b   1.000
_cell.length_c   1.000
_cell.angle_alpha   90.00
_cell.angle_beta   90.00
_cell.angle_gamma   90.00
#
_symmetry.space_group_name_H-M   'P 1'
#
loop_
_entity.id
_entity.type
_entity.pdbx_description
1 polymer ?
#
loop_
_entity_poly.entity_id
_entity_poly.type
_entity_poly.pdbx_seq_one_letter_code
_entity_poly.pdbx_strand_id
1 'polypeptide(L)'
;MEIKTTFNQYQSENLQYERQGSSTIKKLQVFINSCLRNILNIHWPDTISNSLLWERTNQLPAEEEIMKRRWKWIGHTLRKSSNCITI
;
A
#
# COMPACT_ATOMS: atom_id res chain seq x y z
N MET A 1 -16.85 14.43 -31.22
CA MET A 1 -17.48 14.14 -29.91
C MET A 1 -16.86 12.93 -29.23
N GLU A 2 -16.38 11.94 -29.98
CA GLU A 2 -15.83 10.69 -29.43
C GLU A 2 -14.54 10.86 -28.60
N ILE A 3 -13.60 11.71 -29.02
CA ILE A 3 -12.30 11.89 -28.31
C ILE A 3 -12.47 12.45 -26.90
N LYS A 4 -13.42 13.38 -26.69
CA LYS A 4 -13.68 13.95 -25.36
C LYS A 4 -14.32 12.89 -24.44
N THR A 5 -15.20 12.07 -25.00
CA THR A 5 -15.86 10.99 -24.27
C THR A 5 -14.87 9.91 -23.86
N THR A 6 -13.98 9.48 -24.76
CA THR A 6 -12.94 8.48 -24.46
C THR A 6 -11.90 9.00 -23.47
N PHE A 7 -11.49 10.27 -23.59
CA PHE A 7 -10.59 10.90 -22.61
C PHE A 7 -11.23 10.95 -21.22
N ASN A 8 -12.48 11.41 -21.11
CA ASN A 8 -13.19 11.47 -19.83
C ASN A 8 -13.42 10.07 -19.24
N GLN A 9 -13.72 9.09 -20.07
CA GLN A 9 -13.86 7.70 -19.65
C GLN A 9 -12.55 7.16 -19.07
N TYR A 10 -11.43 7.32 -19.78
CA TYR A 10 -10.09 6.93 -19.29
C TYR A 10 -9.74 7.60 -17.96
N GLN A 11 -10.01 8.91 -17.81
CA GLN A 11 -9.80 9.62 -16.55
C GLN A 11 -10.64 9.03 -15.41
N SER A 12 -11.92 8.71 -15.68
CA SER A 12 -12.81 8.11 -14.68
C SER A 12 -12.37 6.72 -14.23
N GLU A 13 -11.90 5.88 -15.16
CA GLU A 13 -11.40 4.52 -14.89
C GLU A 13 -10.13 4.57 -14.03
N ASN A 14 -9.18 5.47 -14.34
CA ASN A 14 -7.97 5.64 -13.52
C ASN A 14 -8.30 6.10 -12.10
N LEU A 15 -9.19 7.09 -11.96
CA LEU A 15 -9.66 7.57 -10.65
C LEU A 15 -10.32 6.44 -9.84
N GLN A 16 -11.10 5.57 -10.48
CA GLN A 16 -11.71 4.42 -9.83
C GLN A 16 -10.66 3.42 -9.34
N TYR A 17 -9.66 3.10 -10.16
CA TYR A 17 -8.56 2.20 -9.82
C TYR A 17 -7.76 2.70 -8.61
N GLU A 18 -7.41 3.98 -8.58
CA GLU A 18 -6.67 4.60 -7.47
C GLU A 18 -7.47 4.56 -6.17
N ARG A 19 -8.77 4.88 -6.22
CA ARG A 19 -9.66 4.86 -5.05
C ARG A 19 -9.78 3.46 -4.47
N GLN A 20 -9.89 2.45 -5.32
CA GLN A 20 -10.03 1.07 -4.87
C GLN A 20 -8.77 0.61 -4.13
N GLY A 21 -7.58 0.89 -4.65
CA GLY A 21 -6.31 0.60 -4.00
C GLY A 21 -6.16 1.32 -2.66
N SER A 22 -6.47 2.62 -2.61
CA SER A 22 -6.40 3.43 -1.38
C SER A 22 -7.32 2.90 -0.28
N SER A 23 -8.52 2.42 -0.64
CA SER A 23 -9.48 1.90 0.35
C SER A 23 -9.00 0.61 1.01
N THR A 24 -8.39 -0.30 0.26
CA THR A 24 -7.85 -1.57 0.76
C THR A 24 -6.61 -1.33 1.63
N ILE A 25 -5.71 -0.44 1.20
CA ILE A 25 -4.51 -0.09 1.98
C ILE A 25 -4.89 0.53 3.33
N LYS A 26 -5.89 1.43 3.37
CA LYS A 26 -6.39 2.01 4.62
C LYS A 26 -6.95 0.96 5.57
N LYS A 27 -7.73 -0.01 5.07
CA LYS A 27 -8.25 -1.12 5.89
C LYS A 27 -7.13 -1.99 6.47
N LEU A 28 -6.12 -2.30 5.65
CA LEU A 28 -4.94 -3.03 6.10
C LEU A 28 -4.17 -2.26 7.18
N GLN A 29 -4.01 -0.93 7.02
CA GLN A 29 -3.34 -0.10 8.01
C GLN A 29 -4.05 -0.12 9.37
N VAL A 30 -5.38 -0.04 9.38
CA VAL A 30 -6.18 -0.10 10.61
C VAL A 30 -5.99 -1.46 11.30
N PHE A 31 -6.00 -2.55 10.54
CA PHE A 31 -5.74 -3.89 11.06
C PHE A 31 -4.34 -3.98 11.69
N ILE A 32 -3.29 -3.54 10.97
CA ILE A 32 -1.91 -3.54 11.47
C ILE A 32 -1.80 -2.71 12.76
N ASN A 33 -2.34 -1.50 12.78
CA ASN A 33 -2.30 -0.64 13.96
C ASN A 33 -3.01 -1.29 15.16
N SER A 34 -4.11 -2.00 14.95
CA SER A 34 -4.80 -2.76 16.00
C SER A 34 -3.90 -3.86 16.57
N CYS A 35 -3.26 -4.65 15.71
CA CYS A 35 -2.31 -5.69 16.13
C CYS A 35 -1.12 -5.11 16.90
N LEU A 36 -0.53 -4.00 16.44
CA LEU A 36 0.61 -3.37 17.11
C LEU A 36 0.23 -2.87 18.51
N ARG A 37 -0.95 -2.28 18.68
CA ARG A 37 -1.43 -1.86 20.02
C ARG A 37 -1.62 -3.06 20.94
N ASN A 38 -2.16 -4.17 20.43
CA ASN A 38 -2.31 -5.40 21.20
C ASN A 38 -0.94 -6.00 21.60
N ILE A 39 0.04 -6.00 20.68
CA ILE A 39 1.40 -6.50 20.95
C ILE A 39 2.10 -5.64 22.03
N LEU A 40 1.91 -4.32 21.98
CA LEU A 40 2.43 -3.40 23.00
C LEU A 40 1.58 -3.34 24.28
N ASN A 41 0.52 -4.16 24.36
CA ASN A 41 -0.43 -4.21 25.48
C ASN A 41 -1.10 -2.86 25.80
N ILE A 42 -1.23 -1.98 24.81
CA ILE A 42 -1.84 -0.65 24.96
C ILE A 42 -3.35 -0.79 24.90
N HIS A 43 -4.00 -0.58 26.04
CA HIS A 43 -5.44 -0.62 26.19
C HIS A 43 -5.97 0.77 26.52
N TRP A 44 -7.26 0.99 26.28
CA TRP A 44 -7.93 2.16 26.83
C TRP A 44 -7.74 2.17 28.36
N PRO A 45 -7.39 3.30 29.02
CA PRO A 45 -7.46 4.70 28.57
C PRO A 45 -6.20 5.25 27.89
N ASP A 46 -5.15 4.43 27.73
CA ASP A 46 -3.88 4.89 27.16
C ASP A 46 -4.05 5.27 25.68
N THR A 47 -3.83 6.55 25.38
CA THR A 47 -3.95 7.08 24.02
C THR A 47 -2.56 7.27 23.41
N ILE A 48 -2.21 6.42 22.45
CA ILE A 48 -1.00 6.55 21.64
C ILE A 48 -1.35 7.04 20.22
N SER A 49 -0.60 8.03 19.73
CA SER A 49 -0.73 8.45 18.33
C SER A 49 -0.18 7.37 17.38
N ASN A 50 -0.68 7.30 16.15
CA ASN A 50 -0.19 6.32 15.18
C ASN A 50 1.29 6.55 14.82
N SER A 51 1.74 7.81 14.78
CA SER A 51 3.15 8.12 14.52
C SER A 51 4.08 7.58 15.61
N LEU A 52 3.71 7.77 16.89
CA LEU A 52 4.49 7.27 18.02
C LEU A 52 4.46 5.73 18.08
N LEU A 53 3.35 5.11 17.71
CA LEU A 53 3.23 3.66 17.58
C LEU A 53 4.23 3.09 16.55
N TRP A 54 4.33 3.74 15.38
CA TRP A 54 5.25 3.35 14.32
C TRP A 54 6.71 3.58 14.70
N GLU A 55 7.02 4.70 15.35
CA GLU A 55 8.36 4.99 15.88
C GLU A 55 8.80 3.94 16.91
N ARG A 56 7.93 3.58 17.85
CA ARG A 56 8.21 2.56 18.88
C ARG A 56 8.43 1.16 18.31
N THR A 57 7.78 0.85 17.19
CA THR A 57 7.86 -0.47 16.55
C THR A 57 8.84 -0.51 15.38
N ASN A 58 9.45 0.64 15.05
CA ASN A 58 10.28 0.83 13.87
C ASN A 58 9.60 0.35 12.58
N GLN A 59 8.28 0.52 12.50
CA GLN A 59 7.47 0.13 11.35
C GLN A 59 7.18 1.34 10.48
N LEU A 60 7.02 1.11 9.17
CA LEU A 60 6.53 2.11 8.22
C LEU A 60 5.02 1.93 7.98
N PRO A 61 4.33 2.97 7.50
CA PRO A 61 2.98 2.82 6.96
C PRO A 61 2.92 1.74 5.87
N ALA A 62 1.81 1.01 5.82
CA ALA A 62 1.57 -0.10 4.90
C ALA A 62 1.73 0.33 3.43
N GLU A 63 1.36 1.56 3.10
CA GLU A 63 1.54 2.12 1.76
C GLU A 63 3.01 2.17 1.34
N GLU A 64 3.88 2.66 2.22
CA GLU A 64 5.32 2.76 1.97
C GLU A 64 5.97 1.38 1.82
N GLU A 65 5.60 0.43 2.69
CA GLU A 65 6.05 -0.96 2.59
C GLU A 65 5.60 -1.63 1.27
N ILE A 66 4.36 -1.40 0.86
CA ILE A 66 3.84 -1.92 -0.42
C ILE A 66 4.61 -1.31 -1.59
N MET A 67 4.87 0.00 -1.58
CA MET A 67 5.63 0.66 -2.65
C MET A 67 7.07 0.12 -2.73
N LYS A 68 7.75 -0.01 -1.58
CA LYS A 68 9.10 -0.57 -1.51
C LYS A 68 9.16 -1.98 -2.09
N ARG A 69 8.17 -2.83 -1.77
CA ARG A 69 8.08 -4.20 -2.31
C ARG A 69 7.80 -4.21 -3.81
N ARG A 70 6.90 -3.35 -4.31
CA ARG A 70 6.61 -3.20 -5.74
C ARG A 70 7.87 -2.81 -6.52
N TRP A 71 8.60 -1.79 -6.07
CA TRP A 71 9.85 -1.38 -6.71
C TRP A 71 10.93 -2.47 -6.68
N LYS A 72 11.06 -3.18 -5.56
CA LYS A 72 11.98 -4.33 -5.46
C LYS A 72 11.62 -5.43 -6.46
N TRP A 73 10.33 -5.71 -6.63
CA TRP A 73 9.85 -6.72 -7.57
C TRP A 73 10.07 -6.32 -9.03
N ILE A 74 9.76 -5.06 -9.40
CA ILE A 74 10.06 -4.52 -10.73
C ILE A 74 11.56 -4.64 -11.02
N GLY A 75 12.42 -4.23 -10.08
CA GLY A 75 13.86 -4.35 -10.22
C GLY A 75 14.34 -5.80 -10.36
N HIS A 76 13.66 -6.76 -9.72
CA HIS A 76 13.96 -8.19 -9.88
C HIS A 76 13.56 -8.68 -11.28
N THR A 77 12.35 -8.36 -11.74
CA THR A 77 11.85 -8.73 -13.07
C THR A 77 12.74 -8.14 -14.18
N LEU A 78 13.14 -6.88 -14.07
CA LEU A 78 14.01 -6.23 -15.05
C LEU A 78 15.43 -6.83 -15.10
N ARG A 79 15.94 -7.35 -13.97
CA ARG A 79 17.25 -8.03 -13.91
C ARG A 79 17.20 -9.49 -14.37
N LYS A 80 16.01 -10.07 -14.58
CA LYS A 80 15.87 -11.44 -15.05
C LYS A 80 16.33 -11.51 -16.52
N SER A 81 17.40 -12.26 -16.79
CA SER A 81 17.91 -12.43 -18.16
C SER A 81 16.95 -13.28 -19.01
N SER A 82 16.95 -13.05 -20.32
CA SER A 82 16.14 -13.77 -21.32
C SER A 82 16.42 -15.28 -21.37
N ASN A 83 17.57 -15.73 -20.87
CA ASN A 83 18.02 -17.12 -20.93
C ASN A 83 17.47 -17.98 -19.77
N CYS A 84 16.67 -17.41 -18.86
CA CYS A 84 16.10 -18.10 -17.71
C CYS A 84 14.58 -18.35 -17.84
N ILE A 85 14.04 -18.23 -19.05
CA ILE A 85 12.66 -18.63 -19.37
C ILE A 85 12.75 -20.06 -19.90
N THR A 86 12.65 -21.04 -19.00
CA THR A 86 12.42 -22.42 -19.41
C THR A 86 10.99 -22.49 -19.94
N ILE A 87 10.85 -22.64 -21.26
CA ILE A 87 9.57 -22.89 -21.95
C ILE A 87 9.24 -24.38 -21.79
#